data_AF-A0A8X6KH24-F1
#
_entry.id   AF-A0A8X6KH24-F1
#
_cell.length_a   1.000
_cell.length_b   1.000
_cell.length_c   1.000
_cell.angle_alpha   90.00
_cell.angle_beta   90.00
_cell.angle_gamma   90.00
#
_symmetry.space_group_name_H-M   'P 1'
#
loop_
_entity.id
_entity.type
_entity.pdbx_description
1 polymer ?
#
loop_
_entity_poly.entity_id
_entity_poly.type
_entity_poly.pdbx_seq_one_letter_code
_entity_poly.pdbx_strand_id
1 'polypeptide(L)'
;MSLLEADPIYKPFNYPWAYDAWLQQQRIHWIPEEVPLADDVKDWKTKLSNVEKNLLTQIFRFFTQADIEVNNCYMRHYSNIFKPTEICMMLASFSNMETIHIAAYSYLLDTIGMPESEYQAFLKYDAMRKKYEYMLEFEESKKHDKKHVAKTLAVFGAFTEGLQLFASFAILLNFQRFGKMKGMGQIIAWSARDETLHTNSIIMLFNTFIKENNEIWDNEFKEELYSACRTIVELEDEFIKLAFDLGDVKGLSAEEVRNYIRYVANRRLMQLGLESIYDVNDNPIPWLDEILNGVEHTNFFENRVTEYSRAATQGTWEEAFTENDTNNSSVNNLKQSAIKFILLLIIMIFLSNLASSLIAYSVGHFIIQNTYSIQDITYEETIVPLWSFRLPLLLSNFHALACGFVSSIVVSILLPKKSKELSNKMLDLTLFILKTFLTPIIPIFVLGLALKMQHDQVLSIIFKDYSIIFIIIASATYLYVFLLYGAANSFKITSWIASISNMIPAFITAMSTMSSNATMPLTLEGSKKNVKQPDIASSVIPITASFHLVVPAGGIMVMLPILEKYLKFSPEMLSLITALYIVFDPIITSANVMGNGAFTMMFTKLYDKLK
;
A
#
# COMPACT_ATOMS: atom_id res chain seq x y z
N MET A 1 -30.52 19.89 15.53
CA MET A 1 -29.30 20.60 15.95
C MET A 1 -28.65 21.13 14.68
N SER A 2 -28.15 22.36 14.69
CA SER A 2 -27.50 22.97 13.52
C SER A 2 -26.00 22.66 13.48
N LEU A 3 -25.39 22.78 12.31
CA LEU A 3 -23.94 22.77 12.09
C LEU A 3 -23.16 23.78 12.96
N LEU A 4 -23.83 24.81 13.49
CA LEU A 4 -23.25 25.86 14.32
C LEU A 4 -23.38 25.61 15.83
N GLU A 5 -24.05 24.53 16.24
CA GLU A 5 -24.32 24.21 17.65
C GLU A 5 -23.57 22.95 18.07
N ALA A 6 -23.05 22.94 19.31
CA ALA A 6 -22.38 21.77 19.88
C ALA A 6 -23.38 20.89 20.65
N ASP A 7 -23.20 19.57 20.56
CA ASP A 7 -23.81 18.60 21.47
C ASP A 7 -22.76 18.13 22.49
N PRO A 8 -23.02 18.19 23.81
CA PRO A 8 -22.15 17.53 24.79
C PRO A 8 -22.21 15.99 24.72
N ILE A 9 -23.16 15.41 23.98
CA ILE A 9 -23.37 13.97 23.87
C ILE A 9 -22.74 13.45 22.56
N TYR A 10 -21.94 12.39 22.65
CA TYR A 10 -21.23 11.82 21.50
C TYR A 10 -22.14 11.10 20.48
N LYS A 11 -23.27 10.51 20.90
CA LYS A 11 -24.20 9.80 20.02
C LYS A 11 -25.66 10.05 20.40
N PRO A 12 -26.60 9.97 19.43
CA PRO A 12 -26.39 9.67 18.00
C PRO A 12 -25.77 10.84 17.21
N PHE A 13 -25.08 10.54 16.11
CA PHE A 13 -24.56 11.57 15.20
C PHE A 13 -25.68 12.17 14.37
N ASN A 14 -25.66 13.50 14.22
CA ASN A 14 -26.60 14.24 13.37
C ASN A 14 -26.13 14.22 11.90
N TYR A 15 -24.81 14.14 11.68
CA TYR A 15 -24.16 14.15 10.37
C TYR A 15 -23.25 12.92 10.19
N PRO A 16 -23.80 11.68 10.14
CA PRO A 16 -22.99 10.46 10.12
C PRO A 16 -21.98 10.38 8.96
N TRP A 17 -22.27 11.02 7.83
CA TRP A 17 -21.34 11.12 6.68
C TRP A 17 -20.01 11.79 7.04
N ALA A 18 -19.99 12.68 8.03
CA ALA A 18 -18.76 13.34 8.48
C ALA A 18 -17.87 12.37 9.26
N TYR A 19 -18.46 11.50 10.06
CA TYR A 19 -17.73 10.42 10.72
C TYR A 19 -17.15 9.42 9.70
N ASP A 20 -17.93 9.08 8.67
CA ASP A 20 -17.46 8.18 7.60
C ASP A 20 -16.27 8.79 6.85
N ALA A 21 -16.31 10.09 6.54
CA ALA A 21 -15.20 10.82 5.94
C ALA A 21 -13.96 10.85 6.84
N TRP A 22 -14.14 11.14 8.13
CA TRP A 22 -13.06 11.04 9.13
C TRP A 22 -12.43 9.65 9.12
N LEU A 23 -13.24 8.59 9.20
CA LEU A 23 -12.78 7.21 9.26
C LEU A 23 -12.06 6.80 7.96
N GLN A 24 -12.55 7.28 6.82
CA GLN A 24 -11.88 7.08 5.53
C GLN A 24 -10.51 7.74 5.52
N GLN A 25 -10.37 8.99 5.97
CA GLN A 25 -9.07 9.67 6.07
C GLN A 25 -8.09 8.88 6.94
N GLN A 26 -8.54 8.35 8.08
CA GLN A 26 -7.69 7.51 8.94
C GLN A 26 -7.19 6.23 8.25
N ARG A 27 -8.02 5.65 7.37
CA ARG A 27 -7.68 4.40 6.66
C ARG A 27 -6.66 4.62 5.55
N ILE A 28 -6.70 5.78 4.91
CA ILE A 28 -5.84 6.13 3.78
C ILE A 28 -4.59 6.92 4.17
N HIS A 29 -4.42 7.21 5.46
CA HIS A 29 -3.31 7.98 6.00
C HIS A 29 -1.93 7.44 5.60
N TRP A 30 -1.01 8.35 5.28
CA TRP A 30 0.36 8.09 4.83
C TRP A 30 1.31 9.16 5.37
N ILE A 31 2.61 8.92 5.26
CA ILE A 31 3.67 9.90 5.57
C ILE A 31 4.70 9.93 4.43
N PRO A 32 5.30 11.08 4.11
CA PRO A 32 6.15 11.22 2.93
C PRO A 32 7.39 10.35 2.93
N GLU A 33 7.93 9.99 4.10
CA GLU A 33 9.11 9.14 4.22
C GLU A 33 8.87 7.68 3.78
N GLU A 34 7.62 7.30 3.54
CA GLU A 34 7.23 6.03 2.93
C GLU A 34 7.52 5.98 1.42
N VAL A 35 7.67 7.13 0.76
CA VAL A 35 7.88 7.20 -0.69
C VAL A 35 9.38 7.26 -1.02
N PRO A 36 9.92 6.31 -1.82
CA PRO A 36 11.30 6.37 -2.28
C PRO A 36 11.46 7.43 -3.38
N LEU A 37 12.39 8.36 -3.19
CA LEU A 37 12.66 9.47 -4.13
C LEU A 37 14.02 9.37 -4.85
N ALA A 38 14.72 8.23 -4.75
CA ALA A 38 16.05 8.08 -5.35
C ALA A 38 16.02 8.22 -6.88
N ASP A 39 15.01 7.63 -7.52
CA ASP A 39 14.78 7.76 -8.96
C ASP A 39 14.46 9.22 -9.34
N ASP A 40 13.69 9.95 -8.53
CA ASP A 40 13.36 11.35 -8.75
C ASP A 40 14.62 12.24 -8.73
N VAL A 41 15.55 12.00 -7.81
CA VAL A 41 16.85 12.69 -7.79
C VAL A 41 17.65 12.41 -9.05
N LYS A 42 17.68 11.15 -9.50
CA LYS A 42 18.37 10.74 -10.72
C LYS A 42 17.74 11.39 -11.95
N ASP A 43 16.41 11.35 -12.05
CA ASP A 43 15.64 11.92 -13.15
C ASP A 43 15.83 13.43 -13.21
N TRP A 44 15.73 14.11 -12.06
CA TRP A 44 15.98 15.54 -11.93
C TRP A 44 17.38 15.92 -12.42
N LYS A 45 18.40 15.13 -12.11
CA LYS A 45 19.78 15.43 -12.55
C LYS A 45 20.03 15.12 -14.02
N THR A 46 19.50 14.00 -14.53
CA THR A 46 19.99 13.38 -15.77
C THR A 46 18.95 13.21 -16.88
N LYS A 47 17.65 13.17 -16.57
CA LYS A 47 16.59 12.87 -17.56
C LYS A 47 15.69 14.06 -17.89
N LEU A 48 15.50 14.98 -16.95
CA LEU A 48 14.63 16.13 -17.18
C LEU A 48 15.33 17.18 -18.04
N SER A 49 14.64 17.61 -19.11
CA SER A 49 15.05 18.76 -19.92
C SER A 49 14.86 20.08 -19.16
N ASN A 50 15.45 21.17 -19.65
CA ASN A 50 15.28 22.49 -19.03
C ASN A 50 13.83 22.96 -19.05
N VAL A 51 13.07 22.65 -20.11
CA VAL A 51 11.63 22.96 -20.22
C VAL A 51 10.85 22.22 -19.12
N GLU A 52 11.12 20.91 -18.97
CA GLU A 52 10.50 20.07 -17.95
C GLU A 52 10.83 20.52 -16.52
N LYS A 53 12.10 20.87 -16.24
CA LYS A 53 12.51 21.39 -14.94
C LYS A 53 11.83 22.71 -14.62
N ASN A 54 11.77 23.63 -15.58
CA ASN A 54 11.09 24.90 -15.39
C ASN A 54 9.62 24.70 -15.04
N LEU A 55 8.91 23.87 -15.80
CA LEU A 55 7.51 23.55 -15.54
C LEU A 55 7.30 23.03 -14.10
N LEU A 56 8.10 22.05 -13.69
CA LEU A 56 8.04 21.50 -12.33
C LEU A 56 8.38 22.55 -11.26
N THR A 57 9.43 23.35 -11.49
CA THR A 57 9.84 24.40 -10.55
C THR A 57 8.74 25.45 -10.35
N GLN A 58 8.05 25.88 -11.41
CA GLN A 58 6.96 26.85 -11.26
C GLN A 58 5.79 26.28 -10.43
N ILE A 59 5.51 24.98 -10.57
CA ILE A 59 4.50 24.30 -9.75
C ILE A 59 4.92 24.25 -8.29
N PHE A 60 6.13 23.74 -8.03
CA PHE A 60 6.66 23.55 -6.68
C PHE A 60 6.75 24.84 -5.86
N ARG A 61 7.03 25.99 -6.50
CA ARG A 61 7.10 27.30 -5.83
C ARG A 61 5.82 27.71 -5.12
N PHE A 62 4.66 27.32 -5.63
CA PHE A 62 3.38 27.72 -5.06
C PHE A 62 2.68 26.59 -4.30
N PHE A 63 2.98 25.33 -4.64
CA PHE A 63 2.27 24.17 -4.10
C PHE A 63 2.29 24.10 -2.57
N THR A 64 3.47 24.18 -1.95
CA THR A 64 3.60 24.14 -0.49
C THR A 64 2.90 25.32 0.18
N GLN A 65 2.92 26.51 -0.43
CA GLN A 65 2.23 27.68 0.13
C GLN A 65 0.72 27.56 0.03
N ALA A 66 0.19 26.98 -1.05
CA ALA A 66 -1.24 26.77 -1.22
C ALA A 66 -1.80 25.89 -0.09
N ASP A 67 -1.13 24.78 0.25
CA ASP A 67 -1.59 23.89 1.33
C ASP A 67 -1.44 24.51 2.72
N ILE A 68 -0.47 25.41 2.92
CA ILE A 68 -0.40 26.22 4.16
C ILE A 68 -1.70 27.01 4.34
N GLU A 69 -2.19 27.64 3.27
CA GLU A 69 -3.41 28.43 3.34
C GLU A 69 -4.67 27.57 3.42
N VAL A 70 -4.71 26.41 2.77
CA VAL A 70 -5.80 25.43 2.94
C VAL A 70 -5.86 24.95 4.39
N ASN A 71 -4.73 24.57 4.99
CA ASN A 71 -4.64 24.20 6.40
C ASN A 71 -5.06 25.35 7.33
N ASN A 72 -4.62 26.58 7.04
CA ASN A 72 -5.04 27.75 7.81
C ASN A 72 -6.58 27.90 7.76
N CYS A 73 -7.21 27.65 6.62
CA CYS A 73 -8.66 27.66 6.52
C CYS A 73 -9.32 26.60 7.40
N TYR A 74 -8.86 25.35 7.36
CA TYR A 74 -9.37 24.30 8.24
C TYR A 74 -9.23 24.66 9.72
N MET A 75 -8.01 25.01 10.14
CA MET A 75 -7.67 25.16 11.55
C MET A 75 -8.13 26.50 12.15
N ARG A 76 -8.06 27.60 11.40
CA ARG A 76 -8.38 28.95 11.88
C ARG A 76 -9.80 29.39 11.55
N HIS A 77 -10.47 28.79 10.56
CA HIS A 77 -11.83 29.18 10.17
C HIS A 77 -12.85 28.08 10.43
N TYR A 78 -12.76 26.94 9.73
CA TYR A 78 -13.80 25.91 9.82
C TYR A 78 -13.97 25.37 11.23
N SER A 79 -12.90 25.04 11.94
CA SER A 79 -12.96 24.57 13.34
C SER A 79 -13.57 25.59 14.32
N ASN A 80 -13.50 26.88 13.99
CA ASN A 80 -14.09 27.95 14.81
C ASN A 80 -15.58 28.16 14.52
N ILE A 81 -16.09 27.68 13.39
CA ILE A 81 -17.48 27.86 12.96
C ILE A 81 -18.31 26.62 13.27
N PHE A 82 -17.88 25.44 12.81
CA PHE A 82 -18.64 24.21 12.93
C PHE A 82 -18.41 23.53 14.27
N LYS A 83 -19.49 22.98 14.86
CA LYS A 83 -19.50 22.54 16.26
C LYS A 83 -19.92 21.08 16.53
N PRO A 84 -20.70 20.39 15.67
CA PRO A 84 -20.98 18.97 15.87
C PRO A 84 -19.70 18.14 15.97
N THR A 85 -19.65 17.19 16.91
CA THR A 85 -18.43 16.43 17.22
C THR A 85 -17.88 15.70 15.99
N GLU A 86 -18.73 15.03 15.22
CA GLU A 86 -18.36 14.30 14.02
C GLU A 86 -17.82 15.20 12.90
N ILE A 87 -18.28 16.45 12.82
CA ILE A 87 -17.76 17.46 11.88
C ILE A 87 -16.38 17.94 12.34
N CYS A 88 -16.23 18.23 13.63
CA CYS A 88 -14.94 18.59 14.21
C CYS A 88 -13.89 17.48 14.02
N MET A 89 -14.29 16.21 14.16
CA MET A 89 -13.43 15.05 13.89
C MET A 89 -12.94 15.05 12.44
N MET A 90 -13.86 15.19 11.47
CA MET A 90 -13.55 15.25 10.04
C MET A 90 -12.58 16.40 9.72
N LEU A 91 -12.91 17.62 10.16
CA LEU A 91 -12.09 18.82 9.92
C LEU A 91 -10.69 18.69 10.56
N ALA A 92 -10.59 18.11 11.75
CA ALA A 92 -9.30 17.88 12.39
C ALA A 92 -8.45 16.86 11.63
N SER A 93 -9.06 15.81 11.06
CA SER A 93 -8.31 14.85 10.23
C SER A 93 -7.83 15.45 8.92
N PHE A 94 -8.63 16.31 8.28
CA PHE A 94 -8.24 16.98 7.03
C PHE A 94 -7.14 18.00 7.29
N SER A 95 -7.28 18.84 8.33
CA SER A 95 -6.21 19.77 8.76
C SER A 95 -4.89 19.05 9.04
N ASN A 96 -4.93 17.91 9.73
CA ASN A 96 -3.73 17.12 9.95
C ASN A 96 -3.14 16.61 8.62
N MET A 97 -3.99 16.17 7.68
CA MET A 97 -3.53 15.71 6.37
C MET A 97 -2.87 16.83 5.56
N GLU A 98 -3.40 18.05 5.61
CA GLU A 98 -2.74 19.20 4.97
C GLU A 98 -1.33 19.44 5.53
N THR A 99 -1.12 19.22 6.84
CA THR A 99 0.24 19.33 7.39
C THR A 99 1.19 18.27 6.84
N ILE A 100 0.67 17.08 6.53
CA ILE A 100 1.41 16.01 5.87
C ILE A 100 1.66 16.35 4.40
N HIS A 101 0.72 16.96 3.68
CA HIS A 101 0.92 17.46 2.32
C HIS A 101 2.06 18.48 2.27
N ILE A 102 2.04 19.48 3.15
CA ILE A 102 3.10 20.49 3.29
C ILE A 102 4.46 19.81 3.51
N ALA A 103 4.52 18.87 4.47
CA ALA A 103 5.75 18.12 4.76
C ALA A 103 6.20 17.25 3.57
N ALA A 104 5.27 16.67 2.81
CA ALA A 104 5.57 15.81 1.67
C ALA A 104 6.14 16.58 0.49
N TYR A 105 5.56 17.74 0.17
CA TYR A 105 6.09 18.61 -0.86
C TYR A 105 7.44 19.18 -0.45
N SER A 106 7.62 19.58 0.81
CA SER A 106 8.93 20.00 1.32
C SER A 106 9.97 18.87 1.19
N TYR A 107 9.62 17.66 1.63
CA TYR A 107 10.50 16.49 1.55
C TYR A 107 10.94 16.18 0.12
N LEU A 108 10.02 16.27 -0.84
CA LEU A 108 10.32 16.10 -2.27
C LEU A 108 11.33 17.17 -2.76
N LEU A 109 11.04 18.44 -2.49
CA LEU A 109 11.82 19.59 -2.95
C LEU A 109 13.24 19.55 -2.37
N ASP A 110 13.36 19.27 -1.07
CA ASP A 110 14.64 19.16 -0.38
C ASP A 110 15.46 17.99 -0.92
N THR A 111 14.80 16.87 -1.21
CA THR A 111 15.47 15.66 -1.73
C THR A 111 16.05 15.86 -3.13
N ILE A 112 15.35 16.57 -4.03
CA ILE A 112 15.87 16.91 -5.36
C ILE A 112 16.91 18.04 -5.34
N GLY A 113 17.11 18.68 -4.18
CA GLY A 113 18.10 19.73 -3.97
C GLY A 113 17.62 21.11 -4.42
N MET A 114 16.32 21.39 -4.31
CA MET A 114 15.78 22.72 -4.60
C MET A 114 16.24 23.71 -3.52
N PRO A 115 16.75 24.91 -3.87
CA PRO A 115 17.16 25.89 -2.88
C PRO A 115 15.98 26.40 -2.03
N GLU A 116 16.21 26.63 -0.72
CA GLU A 116 15.17 27.16 0.17
C GLU A 116 14.57 28.50 -0.30
N SER A 117 15.35 29.30 -1.05
CA SER A 117 14.87 30.55 -1.63
C SER A 117 13.68 30.37 -2.58
N GLU A 118 13.48 29.17 -3.12
CA GLU A 118 12.37 28.85 -4.01
C GLU A 118 11.02 28.80 -3.27
N TYR A 119 10.99 28.46 -1.96
CA TYR A 119 9.76 28.53 -1.15
C TYR A 119 9.23 29.95 -1.01
N GLN A 120 10.08 30.98 -1.17
CA GLN A 120 9.69 32.39 -1.10
C GLN A 120 9.52 33.02 -2.50
N ALA A 121 9.87 32.27 -3.55
CA ALA A 121 9.93 32.84 -4.90
C ALA A 121 8.54 33.20 -5.44
N PHE A 122 7.47 32.56 -4.95
CA PHE A 122 6.10 32.85 -5.38
C PHE A 122 5.70 34.33 -5.21
N LEU A 123 6.21 35.02 -4.18
CA LEU A 123 5.96 36.46 -3.99
C LEU A 123 6.56 37.35 -5.09
N LYS A 124 7.51 36.83 -5.86
CA LYS A 124 8.19 37.55 -6.95
C LYS A 124 7.50 37.37 -8.30
N TYR A 125 6.60 36.41 -8.43
CA TYR A 125 5.86 36.13 -9.67
C TYR A 125 4.42 36.60 -9.54
N ASP A 126 4.01 37.54 -10.38
CA ASP A 126 2.67 38.14 -10.33
C ASP A 126 1.54 37.11 -10.33
N ALA A 127 1.64 36.09 -11.19
CA ALA A 127 0.63 35.03 -11.29
C ALA A 127 0.46 34.25 -9.97
N MET A 128 1.55 33.99 -9.25
CA MET A 128 1.50 33.24 -7.98
C MET A 128 1.14 34.16 -6.80
N ARG A 129 1.65 35.40 -6.79
CA ARG A 129 1.32 36.40 -5.77
C ARG A 129 -0.17 36.74 -5.77
N LYS A 130 -0.79 36.95 -6.94
CA LYS A 130 -2.23 37.21 -7.05
C LYS A 130 -3.07 36.06 -6.49
N LYS A 131 -2.65 34.80 -6.72
CA LYS A 131 -3.30 33.62 -6.13
C LYS A 131 -3.24 33.67 -4.60
N TYR A 132 -2.05 33.94 -4.06
CA TYR A 132 -1.87 34.11 -2.62
C TYR A 132 -2.73 35.24 -2.05
N GLU A 133 -2.69 36.43 -2.65
CA GLU A 133 -3.47 37.60 -2.23
C GLU A 133 -4.98 37.32 -2.24
N TYR A 134 -5.49 36.60 -3.25
CA TYR A 134 -6.89 36.22 -3.31
C TYR A 134 -7.28 35.24 -2.18
N MET A 135 -6.41 34.31 -1.80
CA MET A 135 -6.68 33.41 -0.66
C MET A 135 -6.75 34.18 0.66
N LEU A 136 -5.93 35.24 0.82
CA LEU A 136 -5.92 36.09 2.03
C LEU A 136 -7.22 36.89 2.22
N GLU A 137 -8.00 37.16 1.17
CA GLU A 137 -9.30 37.85 1.29
C GLU A 137 -10.29 37.07 2.20
N PHE A 138 -10.04 35.79 2.42
CA PHE A 138 -10.86 34.89 3.22
C PHE A 138 -10.23 34.56 4.59
N GLU A 139 -9.04 35.07 4.92
CA GLU A 139 -8.34 34.81 6.18
C GLU A 139 -9.05 35.44 7.40
N GLU A 140 -9.85 36.49 7.18
CA GLU A 140 -10.63 37.07 8.28
C GLU A 140 -11.88 36.22 8.55
N SER A 141 -11.93 35.58 9.73
CA SER A 141 -13.09 34.80 10.16
C SER A 141 -14.30 35.70 10.45
N LYS A 142 -15.17 35.89 9.45
CA LYS A 142 -16.49 36.51 9.63
C LYS A 142 -17.53 35.46 10.02
N LYS A 143 -17.31 34.77 11.14
CA LYS A 143 -18.13 33.62 11.59
C LYS A 143 -19.65 33.88 11.71
N HIS A 144 -20.07 35.14 11.80
CA HIS A 144 -21.48 35.53 11.89
C HIS A 144 -22.11 35.85 10.52
N ASP A 145 -21.29 36.04 9.49
CA ASP A 145 -21.74 36.26 8.12
C ASP A 145 -21.86 34.92 7.40
N LYS A 146 -23.10 34.42 7.29
CA LYS A 146 -23.38 33.13 6.68
C LYS A 146 -23.02 33.11 5.18
N LYS A 147 -23.18 34.23 4.45
CA LYS A 147 -22.78 34.32 3.03
C LYS A 147 -21.26 34.19 2.94
N HIS A 148 -20.50 34.87 3.81
CA HIS A 148 -19.04 34.72 3.87
C HIS A 148 -18.62 33.27 4.16
N VAL A 149 -19.21 32.62 5.17
CA VAL A 149 -18.90 31.22 5.52
C VAL A 149 -19.16 30.28 4.34
N ALA A 150 -20.31 30.39 3.69
CA ALA A 150 -20.66 29.57 2.54
C ALA A 150 -19.72 29.84 1.34
N LYS A 151 -19.34 31.10 1.12
CA LYS A 151 -18.39 31.47 0.07
C LYS A 151 -16.99 30.92 0.34
N THR A 152 -16.52 30.95 1.59
CA THR A 152 -15.23 30.35 1.98
C THR A 152 -15.23 28.84 1.72
N LEU A 153 -16.31 28.12 2.08
CA LEU A 153 -16.45 26.69 1.79
C LEU A 153 -16.35 26.38 0.29
N ALA A 154 -17.00 27.19 -0.55
CA ALA A 154 -16.93 27.03 -2.00
C ALA A 154 -15.53 27.37 -2.55
N VAL A 155 -14.93 28.47 -2.10
CA VAL A 155 -13.61 28.92 -2.55
C VAL A 155 -12.53 27.91 -2.17
N PHE A 156 -12.38 27.56 -0.90
CA PHE A 156 -11.33 26.63 -0.47
C PHE A 156 -11.65 25.19 -0.85
N GLY A 157 -12.82 24.67 -0.48
CA GLY A 157 -13.12 23.26 -0.70
C GLY A 157 -13.40 22.91 -2.16
N ALA A 158 -14.22 23.70 -2.86
CA ALA A 158 -14.61 23.35 -4.22
C ALA A 158 -13.63 23.86 -5.28
N PHE A 159 -13.15 25.10 -5.16
CA PHE A 159 -12.36 25.74 -6.21
C PHE A 159 -10.84 25.72 -5.97
N THR A 160 -10.37 25.72 -4.72
CA THR A 160 -8.93 25.55 -4.43
C THR A 160 -8.58 24.06 -4.41
N GLU A 161 -9.06 23.31 -3.41
CA GLU A 161 -8.81 21.88 -3.26
C GLU A 161 -9.34 21.09 -4.46
N GLY A 162 -10.57 21.41 -4.89
CA GLY A 162 -11.25 20.66 -5.95
C GLY A 162 -10.93 21.04 -7.40
N LEU A 163 -10.27 22.18 -7.67
CA LEU A 163 -9.99 22.66 -9.03
C LEU A 163 -8.54 23.09 -9.22
N GLN A 164 -8.04 24.05 -8.42
CA GLN A 164 -6.67 24.56 -8.56
C GLN A 164 -5.63 23.46 -8.35
N LEU A 165 -5.75 22.64 -7.29
CA LEU A 165 -4.79 21.56 -7.03
C LEU A 165 -4.84 20.47 -8.11
N PHE A 166 -6.03 20.11 -8.60
CA PHE A 166 -6.20 19.08 -9.64
C PHE A 166 -5.55 19.43 -10.97
N ALA A 167 -5.49 20.72 -11.33
CA ALA A 167 -4.77 21.17 -12.51
C ALA A 167 -3.26 20.87 -12.40
N SER A 168 -2.69 21.14 -11.23
CA SER A 168 -1.28 20.85 -10.95
C SER A 168 -1.02 19.35 -10.87
N PHE A 169 -1.93 18.57 -10.27
CA PHE A 169 -1.85 17.10 -10.26
C PHE A 169 -1.81 16.52 -11.67
N ALA A 170 -2.63 17.02 -12.60
CA ALA A 170 -2.62 16.60 -13.99
C ALA A 170 -1.24 16.80 -14.64
N ILE A 171 -0.61 17.96 -14.40
CA ILE A 171 0.73 18.25 -14.93
C ILE A 171 1.78 17.32 -14.33
N LEU A 172 1.77 17.15 -13.01
CA LEU A 172 2.78 16.36 -12.30
C LEU A 172 2.67 14.86 -12.62
N LEU A 173 1.46 14.31 -12.68
CA LEU A 173 1.24 12.88 -13.04
C LEU A 173 1.60 12.57 -14.50
N ASN A 174 1.62 13.56 -15.39
CA ASN A 174 2.11 13.37 -16.76
C ASN A 174 3.58 12.93 -16.80
N PHE A 175 4.41 13.34 -15.84
CA PHE A 175 5.81 12.87 -15.77
C PHE A 175 5.89 11.38 -15.44
N GLN A 176 5.10 10.92 -14.48
CA GLN A 176 5.02 9.51 -14.10
C GLN A 176 4.56 8.64 -15.27
N ARG A 177 3.63 9.13 -16.10
CA ARG A 177 3.17 8.46 -17.34
C ARG A 177 4.32 8.11 -18.28
N PHE A 178 5.38 8.92 -18.29
CA PHE A 178 6.58 8.69 -19.09
C PHE A 178 7.74 8.08 -18.29
N GLY A 179 7.46 7.51 -17.11
CA GLY A 179 8.43 6.82 -16.28
C GLY A 179 9.48 7.75 -15.66
N LYS A 180 9.16 9.04 -15.52
CA LYS A 180 9.97 10.07 -14.86
C LYS A 180 9.36 10.45 -13.52
N MET A 181 10.19 10.80 -12.55
CA MET A 181 9.75 11.36 -11.26
C MET A 181 8.68 10.47 -10.59
N LYS A 182 8.98 9.16 -10.47
CA LYS A 182 7.98 8.16 -10.05
C LYS A 182 7.54 8.34 -8.60
N GLY A 183 8.47 8.69 -7.70
CA GLY A 183 8.16 8.95 -6.30
C GLY A 183 7.32 10.20 -6.12
N MET A 184 7.62 11.29 -6.84
CA MET A 184 6.75 12.45 -6.96
C MET A 184 5.36 12.03 -7.44
N GLY A 185 5.28 11.21 -8.50
CA GLY A 185 4.01 10.71 -9.00
C GLY A 185 3.19 9.97 -7.93
N GLN A 186 3.83 9.17 -7.10
CA GLN A 186 3.19 8.48 -5.97
C GLN A 186 2.70 9.44 -4.89
N ILE A 187 3.51 10.42 -4.47
CA ILE A 187 3.10 11.49 -3.55
C ILE A 187 1.85 12.19 -4.10
N ILE A 188 1.89 12.58 -5.37
CA ILE A 188 0.81 13.34 -6.01
C ILE A 188 -0.47 12.51 -6.14
N ALA A 189 -0.36 11.22 -6.43
CA ALA A 189 -1.53 10.36 -6.50
C ALA A 189 -2.18 10.16 -5.11
N TRP A 190 -1.38 10.04 -4.05
CA TRP A 190 -1.89 9.98 -2.68
C TRP A 190 -2.53 11.29 -2.25
N SER A 191 -1.89 12.44 -2.53
CA SER A 191 -2.49 13.76 -2.32
C SER A 191 -3.80 13.93 -3.10
N ALA A 192 -3.85 13.57 -4.38
CA ALA A 192 -5.08 13.69 -5.19
C ALA A 192 -6.25 12.85 -4.66
N ARG A 193 -5.98 11.68 -4.08
CA ARG A 193 -6.98 10.85 -3.40
C ARG A 193 -7.51 11.55 -2.14
N ASP A 194 -6.62 12.14 -1.36
CA ASP A 194 -6.98 12.85 -0.13
C ASP A 194 -7.77 14.12 -0.46
N GLU A 195 -7.31 14.93 -1.42
CA GLU A 195 -8.02 16.12 -1.92
C GLU A 195 -9.41 15.79 -2.52
N THR A 196 -9.56 14.61 -3.12
CA THR A 196 -10.88 14.14 -3.60
C THR A 196 -11.84 13.93 -2.43
N LEU A 197 -11.37 13.33 -1.32
CA LEU A 197 -12.18 13.15 -0.12
C LEU A 197 -12.50 14.51 0.50
N HIS A 198 -11.51 15.38 0.64
CA HIS A 198 -11.68 16.72 1.21
C HIS A 198 -12.71 17.54 0.43
N THR A 199 -12.52 17.66 -0.89
CA THR A 199 -13.42 18.38 -1.80
C THR A 199 -14.86 17.89 -1.67
N ASN A 200 -15.08 16.57 -1.75
CA ASN A 200 -16.43 16.00 -1.70
C ASN A 200 -17.09 16.25 -0.33
N SER A 201 -16.32 16.11 0.76
CA SER A 201 -16.81 16.32 2.12
C SER A 201 -17.09 17.78 2.44
N ILE A 202 -16.27 18.72 1.96
CA ILE A 202 -16.52 20.16 2.13
C ILE A 202 -17.68 20.63 1.26
N ILE A 203 -17.86 20.10 0.06
CA ILE A 203 -19.06 20.35 -0.75
C ILE A 203 -20.32 19.80 -0.05
N MET A 204 -20.24 18.63 0.58
CA MET A 204 -21.35 18.09 1.38
C MET A 204 -21.66 19.01 2.57
N LEU A 205 -20.63 19.54 3.23
CA LEU A 205 -20.76 20.51 4.31
C LEU A 205 -21.39 21.82 3.81
N PHE A 206 -20.97 22.34 2.65
CA PHE A 206 -21.57 23.50 1.98
C PHE A 206 -23.04 23.29 1.69
N ASN A 207 -23.40 22.19 1.01
CA ASN A 207 -24.79 21.90 0.66
C ASN A 207 -25.67 21.74 1.91
N THR A 208 -25.12 21.14 2.98
CA THR A 208 -25.81 21.04 4.27
C THR A 208 -25.99 22.41 4.92
N PHE A 209 -24.95 23.26 4.88
CA PHE A 209 -25.00 24.62 5.42
C PHE A 209 -26.00 25.50 4.66
N ILE A 210 -26.04 25.45 3.33
CA ILE A 210 -27.05 26.14 2.52
C ILE A 210 -28.46 25.65 2.85
N LYS A 211 -28.64 24.34 3.00
CA LYS A 211 -29.95 23.76 3.36
C LYS A 211 -30.44 24.24 4.73
N GLU A 212 -29.55 24.38 5.71
CA GLU A 212 -29.89 24.91 7.04
C GLU A 212 -30.13 26.43 7.03
N ASN A 213 -29.62 27.15 6.02
CA ASN A 213 -29.66 28.59 5.91
C ASN A 213 -30.19 29.04 4.55
N ASN A 214 -31.34 28.49 4.12
CA ASN A 214 -31.84 28.67 2.76
C ASN A 214 -32.12 30.15 2.38
N GLU A 215 -32.23 31.05 3.38
CA GLU A 215 -32.38 32.48 3.16
C GLU A 215 -31.19 33.13 2.45
N ILE A 216 -29.99 32.55 2.51
CA ILE A 216 -28.81 33.11 1.83
C ILE A 216 -28.67 32.64 0.38
N TRP A 217 -29.48 31.66 -0.05
CA TRP A 217 -29.40 31.06 -1.39
C TRP A 217 -30.20 31.85 -2.43
N ASP A 218 -29.84 33.12 -2.59
CA ASP A 218 -30.44 34.04 -3.56
C ASP A 218 -29.60 34.16 -4.85
N ASN A 219 -30.14 34.85 -5.86
CA ASN A 219 -29.44 35.03 -7.15
C ASN A 219 -28.16 35.86 -7.01
N GLU A 220 -28.10 36.79 -6.06
CA GLU A 220 -26.91 37.59 -5.78
C GLU A 220 -25.76 36.70 -5.30
N PHE A 221 -26.04 35.84 -4.32
CA PHE A 221 -25.05 34.91 -3.78
C PHE A 221 -24.59 33.88 -4.81
N LYS A 222 -25.50 33.37 -5.66
CA LYS A 222 -25.12 32.49 -6.77
C LYS A 222 -24.16 33.19 -7.75
N GLU A 223 -24.41 34.47 -8.08
CA GLU A 223 -23.49 35.25 -8.91
C GLU A 223 -22.15 35.48 -8.23
N GLU A 224 -22.10 35.65 -6.91
CA GLU A 224 -20.84 35.71 -6.17
C GLU A 224 -20.03 34.41 -6.31
N LEU A 225 -20.68 33.24 -6.28
CA LEU A 225 -20.03 31.95 -6.46
C LEU A 225 -19.54 31.76 -7.90
N TYR A 226 -20.32 32.16 -8.89
CA TYR A 226 -19.86 32.17 -10.29
C TYR A 226 -18.67 33.10 -10.49
N SER A 227 -18.70 34.28 -9.86
CA SER A 227 -17.59 35.22 -9.89
C SER A 227 -16.33 34.63 -9.27
N ALA A 228 -16.43 34.01 -8.09
CA ALA A 228 -15.31 33.34 -7.44
C ALA A 228 -14.72 32.21 -8.30
N CYS A 229 -15.56 31.42 -8.97
CA CYS A 229 -15.14 30.39 -9.90
C CYS A 229 -14.38 30.98 -11.10
N ARG A 230 -14.91 32.05 -11.72
CA ARG A 230 -14.23 32.75 -12.83
C ARG A 230 -12.88 33.31 -12.42
N THR A 231 -12.81 33.98 -11.26
CA THR A 231 -11.56 34.52 -10.73
C THR A 231 -10.50 33.42 -10.57
N ILE A 232 -10.85 32.27 -10.01
CA ILE A 232 -9.89 31.16 -9.84
C ILE A 232 -9.44 30.61 -11.19
N VAL A 233 -10.35 30.44 -12.16
CA VAL A 233 -9.97 29.99 -13.51
C VAL A 233 -9.04 31.00 -14.20
N GLU A 234 -9.28 32.30 -14.05
CA GLU A 234 -8.41 33.35 -14.59
C GLU A 234 -7.02 33.35 -13.95
N LEU A 235 -6.96 33.19 -12.62
CA LEU A 235 -5.69 33.06 -11.88
C LEU A 235 -4.91 31.81 -12.33
N GLU A 236 -5.60 30.69 -12.55
CA GLU A 236 -4.98 29.49 -13.07
C GLU A 236 -4.51 29.63 -14.52
N ASP A 237 -5.24 30.32 -15.39
CA ASP A 237 -4.79 30.61 -16.76
C ASP A 237 -3.49 31.43 -16.75
N GLU A 238 -3.38 32.44 -15.88
CA GLU A 238 -2.15 33.22 -15.68
C GLU A 238 -1.00 32.32 -15.18
N PHE A 239 -1.29 31.43 -14.24
CA PHE A 239 -0.31 30.50 -13.68
C PHE A 239 0.17 29.46 -14.70
N ILE A 240 -0.74 28.84 -15.47
CA ILE A 240 -0.40 27.89 -16.54
C ILE A 240 0.46 28.58 -17.59
N LYS A 241 0.13 29.82 -17.97
CA LYS A 241 0.94 30.58 -18.91
C LYS A 241 2.38 30.78 -18.40
N LEU A 242 2.56 31.05 -17.11
CA LEU A 242 3.87 31.14 -16.49
C LEU A 242 4.57 29.77 -16.43
N ALA A 243 3.86 28.71 -16.06
CA ALA A 243 4.41 27.37 -15.90
C ALA A 243 4.91 26.77 -17.24
N PHE A 244 4.22 27.06 -18.33
CA PHE A 244 4.53 26.62 -19.70
C PHE A 244 5.28 27.67 -20.53
N ASP A 245 5.92 28.67 -19.92
CA ASP A 245 6.59 29.78 -20.63
C ASP A 245 7.73 29.32 -21.57
N LEU A 246 8.40 28.21 -21.22
CA LEU A 246 9.44 27.58 -22.05
C LEU A 246 8.88 26.54 -23.06
N GLY A 247 7.56 26.37 -23.12
CA GLY A 247 6.87 25.49 -24.06
C GLY A 247 6.23 24.25 -23.44
N ASP A 248 5.52 23.50 -24.29
CA ASP A 248 4.82 22.28 -23.92
C ASP A 248 5.78 21.13 -23.58
N VAL A 249 5.28 20.16 -22.82
CA VAL A 249 6.02 18.92 -22.50
C VAL A 249 5.41 17.72 -23.22
N LYS A 250 6.15 16.62 -23.25
CA LYS A 250 5.69 15.40 -23.93
C LYS A 250 4.33 14.97 -23.36
N GLY A 251 3.33 14.85 -24.23
CA GLY A 251 2.01 14.30 -23.90
C GLY A 251 1.09 15.22 -23.10
N LEU A 252 1.43 16.50 -22.93
CA LEU A 252 0.59 17.50 -22.29
C LEU A 252 0.94 18.92 -22.75
N SER A 253 -0.05 19.62 -23.32
CA SER A 253 0.04 21.03 -23.72
C SER A 253 -0.61 21.97 -22.72
N ALA A 254 -0.18 23.23 -22.71
CA ALA A 254 -0.80 24.27 -21.89
C ALA A 254 -2.31 24.44 -22.18
N GLU A 255 -2.73 24.25 -23.44
CA GLU A 255 -4.13 24.36 -23.86
C GLU A 255 -4.99 23.21 -23.30
N GLU A 256 -4.48 21.98 -23.32
CA GLU A 256 -5.17 20.84 -22.70
C GLU A 256 -5.40 21.07 -21.20
N VAL A 257 -4.40 21.60 -20.48
CA VAL A 257 -4.54 21.93 -19.05
C VAL A 257 -5.58 23.04 -18.83
N ARG A 258 -5.58 24.10 -19.65
CA ARG A 258 -6.59 25.17 -19.56
C ARG A 258 -8.02 24.66 -19.79
N ASN A 259 -8.20 23.75 -20.74
CA ASN A 259 -9.49 23.11 -20.99
C ASN A 259 -9.86 22.17 -19.84
N TYR A 260 -8.90 21.45 -19.27
CA TYR A 260 -9.11 20.59 -18.11
C TYR A 260 -9.62 21.38 -16.90
N ILE A 261 -9.05 22.55 -16.64
CA ILE A 261 -9.52 23.43 -15.57
C ILE A 261 -10.98 23.83 -15.75
N ARG A 262 -11.39 24.20 -16.96
CA ARG A 262 -12.78 24.56 -17.28
C ARG A 262 -13.73 23.38 -17.11
N TYR A 263 -13.29 22.19 -17.53
CA TYR A 263 -14.02 20.94 -17.30
C TYR A 263 -14.22 20.67 -15.79
N VAL A 264 -13.17 20.79 -14.98
CA VAL A 264 -13.27 20.63 -13.52
C VAL A 264 -14.14 21.73 -12.91
N ALA A 265 -14.00 22.97 -13.34
CA ALA A 265 -14.82 24.10 -12.87
C ALA A 265 -16.32 23.86 -13.05
N ASN A 266 -16.74 23.40 -14.24
CA ASN A 266 -18.13 23.00 -14.48
C ASN A 266 -18.60 21.92 -13.51
N ARG A 267 -17.78 20.90 -13.24
CA ARG A 267 -18.11 19.84 -12.29
C ARG A 267 -18.30 20.39 -10.87
N ARG A 268 -17.43 21.29 -10.41
CA ARG A 268 -17.53 21.90 -9.08
C ARG A 268 -18.76 22.79 -8.96
N LEU A 269 -19.06 23.60 -9.98
CA LEU A 269 -20.31 24.39 -10.02
C LEU A 269 -21.55 23.50 -9.91
N MET A 270 -21.62 22.42 -10.68
CA MET A 270 -22.74 21.46 -10.60
C MET A 270 -22.85 20.81 -9.22
N GLN A 271 -21.72 20.44 -8.59
CA GLN A 271 -21.71 19.87 -7.25
C GLN A 271 -22.16 20.86 -6.15
N LEU A 272 -21.97 22.16 -6.37
CA LEU A 272 -22.49 23.24 -5.51
C LEU A 272 -23.96 23.60 -5.84
N GLY A 273 -24.61 22.92 -6.80
CA GLY A 273 -25.99 23.19 -7.20
C GLY A 273 -26.17 24.37 -8.16
N LEU A 274 -25.12 24.72 -8.91
CA LEU A 274 -25.10 25.75 -9.95
C LEU A 274 -25.05 25.12 -11.36
N GLU A 275 -25.32 25.93 -12.40
CA GLU A 275 -25.21 25.49 -13.79
C GLU A 275 -23.76 25.63 -14.30
N SER A 276 -23.39 24.84 -15.30
CA SER A 276 -22.09 24.95 -15.97
C SER A 276 -21.99 26.27 -16.76
N ILE A 277 -20.82 26.91 -16.76
CA ILE A 277 -20.59 28.19 -17.44
C ILE A 277 -19.56 28.13 -18.57
N TYR A 278 -18.82 27.02 -18.70
CA TYR A 278 -17.83 26.82 -19.75
C TYR A 278 -18.31 25.79 -20.78
N ASP A 279 -18.00 26.00 -22.05
CA ASP A 279 -18.34 25.06 -23.13
C ASP A 279 -17.30 23.93 -23.25
N VAL A 280 -17.13 23.15 -22.17
CA VAL A 280 -16.24 21.99 -22.10
C VAL A 280 -16.97 20.87 -21.35
N ASN A 281 -17.51 19.92 -22.11
CA ASN A 281 -18.36 18.84 -21.57
C ASN A 281 -17.58 17.55 -21.30
N ASP A 282 -16.54 17.27 -22.08
CA ASP A 282 -15.74 16.06 -21.98
C ASP A 282 -14.41 16.32 -21.29
N ASN A 283 -13.88 15.31 -20.58
CA ASN A 283 -12.55 15.39 -19.97
C ASN A 283 -11.46 15.44 -21.07
N PRO A 284 -10.71 16.56 -21.21
CA PRO A 284 -9.66 16.66 -22.23
C PRO A 284 -8.40 15.85 -21.88
N ILE A 285 -8.27 15.35 -20.65
CA ILE A 285 -7.14 14.56 -20.16
C ILE A 285 -7.66 13.21 -19.63
N PRO A 286 -8.19 12.32 -20.50
CA PRO A 286 -8.87 11.09 -20.06
C PRO A 286 -7.92 10.09 -19.35
N TRP A 287 -6.63 10.10 -19.71
CA TRP A 287 -5.63 9.24 -19.08
C TRP A 287 -5.41 9.57 -17.59
N LEU A 288 -5.78 10.77 -17.14
CA LEU A 288 -5.63 11.16 -15.74
C LEU A 288 -6.55 10.34 -14.84
N ASP A 289 -7.77 10.06 -15.30
CA ASP A 289 -8.71 9.19 -14.58
C ASP A 289 -8.14 7.77 -14.47
N GLU A 290 -7.43 7.27 -15.50
CA GLU A 290 -6.77 5.96 -15.46
C GLU A 290 -5.63 5.90 -14.44
N ILE A 291 -4.82 6.97 -14.33
CA ILE A 291 -3.70 7.03 -13.38
C ILE A 291 -4.22 7.15 -11.94
N LEU A 292 -5.17 8.06 -11.69
CA LEU A 292 -5.73 8.27 -10.35
C LEU A 292 -6.43 7.01 -9.82
N ASN A 293 -7.13 6.27 -10.69
CA ASN A 293 -7.73 4.97 -10.33
C ASN A 293 -6.70 3.83 -10.29
N GLY A 294 -5.57 3.95 -11.00
CA GLY A 294 -4.53 2.93 -11.10
C GLY A 294 -3.51 2.93 -9.95
N VAL A 295 -3.27 4.07 -9.29
CA VAL A 295 -2.32 4.14 -8.15
C VAL A 295 -2.87 3.45 -6.89
N GLU A 296 -4.19 3.30 -6.75
CA GLU A 296 -4.78 2.40 -5.75
C GLU A 296 -4.47 0.90 -6.01
N HIS A 297 -3.86 0.58 -7.16
CA HIS A 297 -3.59 -0.79 -7.62
C HIS A 297 -2.09 -1.05 -7.91
N THR A 298 -1.18 -0.38 -7.20
CA THR A 298 0.27 -0.63 -7.31
C THR A 298 0.70 -2.04 -6.87
N ASN A 299 1.78 -2.53 -7.49
CA ASN A 299 2.23 -3.93 -7.54
C ASN A 299 2.38 -4.61 -6.17
N PHE A 300 1.82 -5.83 -6.10
CA PHE A 300 1.93 -6.83 -5.03
C PHE A 300 3.35 -7.08 -4.47
N PHE A 301 4.40 -6.71 -5.21
CA PHE A 301 5.81 -6.96 -4.86
C PHE A 301 6.54 -5.73 -4.32
N GLU A 302 5.95 -4.54 -4.35
CA GLU A 302 6.65 -3.26 -4.08
C GLU A 302 6.23 -2.55 -2.78
N ASN A 303 5.16 -2.99 -2.08
CA ASN A 303 4.74 -2.38 -0.81
C ASN A 303 4.81 -3.32 0.41
N ARG A 304 5.01 -2.70 1.57
CA ARG A 304 5.16 -3.33 2.90
C ARG A 304 4.00 -4.28 3.23
N VAL A 305 4.34 -5.37 3.93
CA VAL A 305 3.41 -6.37 4.50
C VAL A 305 2.48 -5.80 5.60
N THR A 306 2.46 -4.48 5.81
CA THR A 306 1.58 -3.82 6.79
C THR A 306 0.11 -3.77 6.37
N GLU A 307 -0.21 -3.86 5.07
CA GLU A 307 -1.61 -3.87 4.60
C GLU A 307 -2.36 -5.16 5.01
N TYR A 308 -1.66 -6.30 5.08
CA TYR A 308 -2.27 -7.55 5.53
C TYR A 308 -2.70 -7.51 7.01
N SER A 309 -2.10 -6.64 7.82
CA SER A 309 -2.33 -6.62 9.26
C SER A 309 -3.51 -5.76 9.70
N ARG A 310 -4.00 -4.82 8.88
CA ARG A 310 -5.17 -4.01 9.26
C ARG A 310 -6.51 -4.65 8.91
N ALA A 311 -6.54 -5.59 7.97
CA ALA A 311 -7.76 -6.29 7.56
C ALA A 311 -7.98 -7.66 8.24
N ALA A 312 -6.96 -8.22 8.91
CA ALA A 312 -6.97 -9.60 9.39
C ALA A 312 -7.57 -9.83 10.80
N THR A 313 -8.08 -8.79 11.48
CA THR A 313 -8.81 -8.96 12.74
C THR A 313 -10.10 -8.16 12.74
N GLN A 314 -11.22 -8.81 12.44
CA GLN A 314 -12.55 -8.31 12.76
C GLN A 314 -13.49 -9.44 13.23
N GLY A 315 -14.31 -9.10 14.23
CA GLY A 315 -15.24 -9.93 14.99
C GLY A 315 -15.41 -9.33 16.40
N THR A 316 -16.58 -9.43 17.01
CA THR A 316 -16.73 -9.05 18.43
C THR A 316 -16.23 -10.17 19.33
N TRP A 317 -15.77 -9.85 20.55
CA TRP A 317 -15.37 -10.86 21.52
C TRP A 317 -16.49 -11.89 21.81
N GLU A 318 -17.75 -11.50 21.65
CA GLU A 318 -18.92 -12.37 21.85
C GLU A 318 -19.09 -13.43 20.74
N GLU A 319 -18.74 -13.11 19.50
CA GLU A 319 -18.78 -14.04 18.35
C GLU A 319 -17.69 -15.11 18.43
N ALA A 320 -16.55 -14.79 19.05
CA ALA A 320 -15.46 -15.76 19.24
C ALA A 320 -15.76 -16.85 20.30
N PHE A 321 -16.81 -16.67 21.12
CA PHE A 321 -17.05 -17.48 22.33
C PHE A 321 -18.44 -18.11 22.44
N THR A 322 -19.27 -18.06 21.40
CA THR A 322 -20.60 -18.68 21.40
C THR A 322 -20.65 -19.90 20.47
N GLU A 323 -20.59 -21.10 21.06
CA GLU A 323 -20.97 -22.34 20.35
C GLU A 323 -22.43 -22.67 20.63
N ASN A 324 -23.20 -22.85 19.55
CA ASN A 324 -24.43 -23.63 19.56
C ASN A 324 -24.06 -25.11 19.57
N ASP A 325 -24.08 -25.76 20.73
CA ASP A 325 -24.72 -27.07 20.87
C ASP A 325 -24.87 -27.50 22.33
N THR A 326 -26.09 -27.95 22.64
CA THR A 326 -26.54 -28.48 23.92
C THR A 326 -25.99 -29.89 24.15
N ASN A 327 -25.06 -30.05 25.10
CA ASN A 327 -25.03 -31.07 26.16
C ASN A 327 -23.59 -31.40 26.61
N ASN A 328 -23.45 -31.52 27.93
CA ASN A 328 -22.30 -31.95 28.73
C ASN A 328 -21.26 -30.89 29.14
N SER A 329 -21.22 -30.71 30.46
CA SER A 329 -20.24 -29.99 31.28
C SER A 329 -18.78 -30.25 30.85
N SER A 330 -18.22 -29.34 30.04
CA SER A 330 -16.78 -29.30 29.72
C SER A 330 -16.25 -27.89 29.36
N VAL A 331 -17.02 -26.82 29.63
CA VAL A 331 -16.69 -25.43 29.24
C VAL A 331 -15.42 -24.89 29.90
N ASN A 332 -15.12 -25.28 31.14
CA ASN A 332 -13.88 -24.84 31.82
C ASN A 332 -12.62 -25.59 31.35
N ASN A 333 -12.77 -26.83 30.85
CA ASN A 333 -11.63 -27.61 30.37
C ASN A 333 -11.28 -27.31 28.91
N LEU A 334 -12.26 -26.95 28.06
CA LEU A 334 -12.03 -26.58 26.66
C LEU A 334 -11.47 -25.15 26.51
N LYS A 335 -11.93 -24.16 27.30
CA LYS A 335 -11.41 -22.78 27.27
C LYS A 335 -9.93 -22.68 27.69
N GLN A 336 -9.50 -23.44 28.70
CA GLN A 336 -8.09 -23.48 29.10
C GLN A 336 -7.20 -24.22 28.08
N SER A 337 -7.72 -25.29 27.47
CA SER A 337 -6.95 -26.10 26.53
C SER A 337 -6.63 -25.36 25.22
N ALA A 338 -7.57 -24.55 24.72
CA ALA A 338 -7.37 -23.74 23.51
C ALA A 338 -6.37 -22.58 23.74
N ILE A 339 -6.46 -21.88 24.87
CA ILE A 339 -5.51 -20.80 25.21
C ILE A 339 -4.09 -21.37 25.38
N LYS A 340 -3.95 -22.52 26.07
CA LYS A 340 -2.66 -23.21 26.20
C LYS A 340 -2.10 -23.65 24.85
N PHE A 341 -2.95 -24.14 23.94
CA PHE A 341 -2.55 -24.50 22.58
C PHE A 341 -2.00 -23.30 21.82
N ILE A 342 -2.72 -22.17 21.81
CA ILE A 342 -2.33 -20.96 21.08
C ILE A 342 -1.06 -20.35 21.67
N LEU A 343 -0.98 -20.20 23.00
CA LEU A 343 0.21 -19.66 23.66
C LEU A 343 1.44 -20.53 23.41
N LEU A 344 1.30 -21.85 23.52
CA LEU A 344 2.38 -22.79 23.21
C LEU A 344 2.83 -22.64 21.76
N LEU A 345 1.88 -22.48 20.83
CA LEU A 345 2.15 -22.37 19.40
C LEU A 345 2.94 -21.10 19.10
N ILE A 346 2.51 -19.96 19.65
CA ILE A 346 3.21 -18.67 19.51
C ILE A 346 4.63 -18.75 20.07
N ILE A 347 4.80 -19.28 21.29
CA ILE A 347 6.11 -19.43 21.94
C ILE A 347 7.01 -20.34 21.10
N MET A 348 6.51 -21.47 20.63
CA MET A 348 7.31 -22.39 19.82
C MET A 348 7.69 -21.80 18.47
N ILE A 349 6.78 -21.08 17.79
CA ILE A 349 7.10 -20.39 16.53
C ILE A 349 8.19 -19.35 16.77
N PHE A 350 8.07 -18.54 17.83
CA PHE A 350 9.08 -17.55 18.19
C PHE A 350 10.45 -18.19 18.45
N LEU A 351 10.50 -19.25 19.27
CA LEU A 351 11.75 -19.96 19.57
C LEU A 351 12.36 -20.61 18.34
N SER A 352 11.54 -21.17 17.45
CA SER A 352 12.01 -21.79 16.21
C SER A 352 12.60 -20.74 15.25
N ASN A 353 11.91 -19.62 15.06
CA ASN A 353 12.39 -18.52 14.23
C ASN A 353 13.68 -17.89 14.80
N LEU A 354 13.78 -17.75 16.13
CA LEU A 354 14.99 -17.28 16.80
C LEU A 354 16.17 -18.25 16.59
N ALA A 355 15.95 -19.56 16.76
CA ALA A 355 16.98 -20.57 16.56
C ALA A 355 17.47 -20.60 15.10
N SER A 356 16.56 -20.55 14.13
CA SER A 356 16.90 -20.42 12.71
C SER A 356 17.76 -19.17 12.46
N SER A 357 17.36 -18.02 12.98
CA SER A 357 18.07 -16.75 12.80
C SER A 357 19.48 -16.78 13.39
N LEU A 358 19.64 -17.38 14.58
CA LEU A 358 20.96 -17.53 15.23
C LEU A 358 21.88 -18.49 14.46
N ILE A 359 21.33 -19.56 13.88
CA ILE A 359 22.10 -20.48 13.02
C ILE A 359 22.53 -19.76 11.75
N ALA A 360 21.62 -19.03 11.09
CA ALA A 360 21.94 -18.25 9.90
C ALA A 360 23.03 -17.20 10.19
N TYR A 361 22.91 -16.46 11.30
CA TYR A 361 23.94 -15.51 11.76
C TYR A 361 25.28 -16.21 12.00
N SER A 362 25.28 -17.35 12.69
CA SER A 362 26.52 -18.08 13.01
C SER A 362 27.22 -18.60 11.75
N VAL A 363 26.47 -19.15 10.80
CA VAL A 363 27.01 -19.58 9.50
C VAL A 363 27.56 -18.38 8.74
N GLY A 364 26.83 -17.26 8.68
CA GLY A 364 27.30 -16.04 8.02
C GLY A 364 28.57 -15.46 8.63
N HIS A 365 28.60 -15.32 9.96
CA HIS A 365 29.72 -14.71 10.67
C HIS A 365 30.98 -15.58 10.70
N PHE A 366 30.84 -16.88 10.99
CA PHE A 366 32.01 -17.74 11.17
C PHE A 366 32.49 -18.41 9.89
N ILE A 367 31.59 -18.73 8.96
CA ILE A 367 31.93 -19.48 7.74
C ILE A 367 32.12 -18.53 6.56
N ILE A 368 31.19 -17.60 6.31
CA ILE A 368 31.23 -16.76 5.11
C ILE A 368 32.28 -15.64 5.24
N GLN A 369 32.28 -14.87 6.34
CA GLN A 369 33.21 -13.74 6.52
C GLN A 369 34.69 -14.15 6.56
N ASN A 370 35.00 -15.36 7.04
CA ASN A 370 36.39 -15.83 7.18
C ASN A 370 36.94 -16.55 5.95
N THR A 371 36.10 -16.87 4.97
CA THR A 371 36.47 -17.76 3.84
C THR A 371 36.46 -17.03 2.49
N TYR A 372 35.71 -15.93 2.33
CA TYR A 372 35.54 -15.26 1.03
C TYR A 372 35.70 -13.75 1.11
N SER A 373 36.54 -13.20 0.23
CA SER A 373 36.60 -11.76 -0.07
C SER A 373 35.74 -11.50 -1.30
N ILE A 374 34.65 -10.75 -1.13
CA ILE A 374 33.76 -10.35 -2.23
C ILE A 374 34.50 -9.28 -3.05
N GLN A 375 34.70 -9.51 -4.36
CA GLN A 375 35.25 -8.51 -5.27
C GLN A 375 34.17 -7.47 -5.63
N ASP A 376 34.59 -6.21 -5.74
CA ASP A 376 33.75 -5.13 -6.27
C ASP A 376 33.41 -5.39 -7.73
N ILE A 377 32.14 -5.21 -8.09
CA ILE A 377 31.64 -5.55 -9.42
C ILE A 377 31.36 -4.28 -10.21
N THR A 378 31.98 -4.16 -11.38
CA THR A 378 31.71 -3.12 -12.39
C THR A 378 30.77 -3.65 -13.47
N TYR A 379 29.69 -2.94 -13.77
CA TYR A 379 28.67 -3.38 -14.74
C TYR A 379 28.40 -2.35 -15.85
N GLU A 380 28.14 -2.87 -17.06
CA GLU A 380 27.69 -2.13 -18.26
C GLU A 380 26.16 -2.28 -18.50
N GLU A 381 25.64 -1.56 -19.51
CA GLU A 381 24.22 -1.29 -19.82
C GLU A 381 23.23 -2.48 -19.71
N THR A 382 22.04 -2.19 -19.17
CA THR A 382 20.97 -3.17 -18.88
C THR A 382 19.89 -3.22 -19.96
N ILE A 383 19.35 -4.43 -20.21
CA ILE A 383 18.25 -4.63 -21.18
C ILE A 383 16.90 -4.19 -20.59
N VAL A 384 16.15 -3.41 -21.39
CA VAL A 384 14.76 -2.98 -21.15
C VAL A 384 13.76 -3.94 -21.84
N PRO A 385 12.62 -4.27 -21.22
CA PRO A 385 11.61 -5.14 -21.83
C PRO A 385 10.99 -4.50 -23.09
N LEU A 386 10.86 -5.30 -24.15
CA LEU A 386 10.29 -4.87 -25.44
C LEU A 386 8.77 -4.61 -25.36
N TRP A 387 8.06 -5.32 -24.47
CA TRP A 387 6.62 -5.20 -24.28
C TRP A 387 6.24 -5.55 -22.83
N SER A 388 5.21 -4.91 -22.30
CA SER A 388 4.65 -5.17 -20.98
C SER A 388 3.16 -5.51 -21.08
N PHE A 389 2.78 -6.70 -20.61
CA PHE A 389 1.39 -7.13 -20.49
C PHE A 389 0.91 -6.89 -19.06
N ARG A 390 -0.19 -6.15 -18.89
CA ARG A 390 -0.83 -5.92 -17.59
C ARG A 390 -2.20 -6.57 -17.59
N LEU A 391 -2.39 -7.58 -16.75
CA LEU A 391 -3.70 -8.22 -16.58
C LEU A 391 -4.55 -7.34 -15.63
N PRO A 392 -5.70 -6.80 -16.06
CA PRO A 392 -6.53 -5.99 -15.18
C PRO A 392 -7.09 -6.86 -14.04
N LEU A 393 -7.02 -6.38 -12.80
CA LEU A 393 -7.66 -7.04 -11.67
C LEU A 393 -9.18 -6.95 -11.85
N LEU A 394 -9.83 -8.07 -12.19
CA LEU A 394 -11.29 -8.15 -12.31
C LEU A 394 -12.01 -7.88 -10.99
N LEU A 395 -11.34 -8.16 -9.87
CA LEU A 395 -11.80 -7.87 -8.52
C LEU A 395 -10.56 -7.51 -7.70
N SER A 396 -10.58 -6.40 -6.96
CA SER A 396 -9.44 -6.08 -6.07
C SER A 396 -9.25 -7.19 -5.04
N ASN A 397 -8.02 -7.40 -4.56
CA ASN A 397 -7.71 -8.41 -3.55
C ASN A 397 -8.58 -8.28 -2.28
N PHE A 398 -8.87 -7.05 -1.85
CA PHE A 398 -9.73 -6.78 -0.70
C PHE A 398 -11.18 -7.25 -0.96
N HIS A 399 -11.79 -6.81 -2.06
CA HIS A 399 -13.13 -7.25 -2.45
C HIS A 399 -13.20 -8.77 -2.67
N ALA A 400 -12.16 -9.40 -3.23
CA ALA A 400 -12.11 -10.86 -3.39
C ALA A 400 -12.06 -11.59 -2.05
N LEU A 401 -11.24 -11.11 -1.12
CA LEU A 401 -11.15 -11.64 0.23
C LEU A 401 -12.47 -11.43 0.99
N ALA A 402 -13.03 -10.22 0.94
CA ALA A 402 -14.28 -9.86 1.62
C ALA A 402 -15.47 -10.63 1.06
N CYS A 403 -15.63 -10.70 -0.27
CA CYS A 403 -16.68 -11.49 -0.91
C CYS A 403 -16.49 -12.98 -0.64
N GLY A 404 -15.27 -13.51 -0.71
CA GLY A 404 -14.96 -14.89 -0.35
C GLY A 404 -15.31 -15.22 1.10
N PHE A 405 -14.98 -14.30 2.02
CA PHE A 405 -15.27 -14.45 3.44
C PHE A 405 -16.77 -14.39 3.73
N VAL A 406 -17.46 -13.34 3.28
CA VAL A 406 -18.91 -13.17 3.45
C VAL A 406 -19.66 -14.34 2.81
N SER A 407 -19.31 -14.73 1.59
CA SER A 407 -19.93 -15.89 0.94
C SER A 407 -19.64 -17.19 1.69
N SER A 408 -18.45 -17.38 2.27
CA SER A 408 -18.13 -18.57 3.07
C SER A 408 -18.95 -18.67 4.35
N ILE A 409 -19.18 -17.55 5.04
CA ILE A 409 -20.04 -17.49 6.24
C ILE A 409 -21.49 -17.76 5.85
N VAL A 410 -22.00 -17.04 4.86
CA VAL A 410 -23.39 -17.16 4.39
C VAL A 410 -23.68 -18.61 3.93
N VAL A 411 -22.78 -19.21 3.14
CA VAL A 411 -22.95 -20.60 2.68
C VAL A 411 -22.80 -21.61 3.81
N SER A 412 -21.93 -21.36 4.78
CA SER A 412 -21.75 -22.26 5.94
C SER A 412 -22.94 -22.26 6.89
N ILE A 413 -23.62 -21.11 7.04
CA ILE A 413 -24.84 -20.99 7.85
C ILE A 413 -26.06 -21.54 7.10
N LEU A 414 -26.25 -21.13 5.83
CA LEU A 414 -27.46 -21.48 5.08
C LEU A 414 -27.44 -22.91 4.52
N LEU A 415 -26.26 -23.44 4.18
CA LEU A 415 -26.10 -24.72 3.49
C LEU A 415 -24.92 -25.54 4.04
N PRO A 416 -24.90 -25.91 5.34
CA PRO A 416 -23.74 -26.53 5.99
C PRO A 416 -23.28 -27.84 5.34
N LYS A 417 -24.22 -28.65 4.81
CA LYS A 417 -23.88 -29.90 4.11
C LYS A 417 -23.27 -29.68 2.71
N LYS A 418 -23.61 -28.58 2.02
CA LYS A 418 -23.08 -28.25 0.67
C LYS A 418 -21.87 -27.32 0.72
N SER A 419 -21.66 -26.58 1.82
CA SER A 419 -20.52 -25.67 2.00
C SER A 419 -19.18 -26.38 1.77
N LYS A 420 -19.03 -27.58 2.35
CA LYS A 420 -17.83 -28.40 2.19
C LYS A 420 -17.60 -28.85 0.74
N GLU A 421 -18.66 -29.19 0.02
CA GLU A 421 -18.56 -29.61 -1.39
C GLU A 421 -18.20 -28.41 -2.30
N LEU A 422 -18.79 -27.25 -2.06
CA LEU A 422 -18.51 -26.02 -2.81
C LEU A 422 -17.09 -25.52 -2.59
N SER A 423 -16.61 -25.53 -1.34
CA SER A 423 -15.24 -25.15 -1.00
C SER A 423 -14.21 -26.03 -1.71
N ASN A 424 -14.44 -27.36 -1.73
CA ASN A 424 -13.58 -28.29 -2.47
C ASN A 424 -13.58 -27.99 -3.97
N LYS A 425 -14.74 -27.73 -4.60
CA LYS A 425 -14.80 -27.37 -6.03
C LYS A 425 -14.09 -26.04 -6.35
N MET A 426 -14.17 -25.05 -5.47
CA MET A 426 -13.47 -23.76 -5.62
C MET A 426 -11.95 -23.93 -5.49
N LEU A 427 -11.50 -24.78 -4.55
CA LEU A 427 -10.10 -25.16 -4.43
C LEU A 427 -9.62 -25.87 -5.70
N ASP A 428 -10.39 -26.83 -6.21
CA ASP A 428 -10.06 -27.56 -7.45
C ASP A 428 -9.96 -26.62 -8.66
N LEU A 429 -10.87 -25.64 -8.78
CA LEU A 429 -10.81 -24.63 -9.84
C LEU A 429 -9.55 -23.75 -9.71
N THR A 430 -9.22 -23.31 -8.50
CA THR A 430 -8.02 -22.51 -8.23
C THR A 430 -6.76 -23.29 -8.61
N LEU A 431 -6.69 -24.56 -8.19
CA LEU A 431 -5.59 -25.45 -8.54
C LEU A 431 -5.52 -25.74 -10.04
N PHE A 432 -6.66 -25.86 -10.71
CA PHE A 432 -6.73 -26.00 -12.16
C PHE A 432 -6.15 -24.78 -12.87
N ILE A 433 -6.56 -23.57 -12.49
CA ILE A 433 -6.05 -22.32 -13.08
C ILE A 433 -4.53 -22.22 -12.89
N LEU A 434 -4.07 -22.47 -11.66
CA LEU A 434 -2.66 -22.36 -11.31
C LEU A 434 -1.82 -23.36 -12.10
N LYS A 435 -2.24 -24.63 -12.16
CA LYS A 435 -1.51 -25.71 -12.87
C LYS A 435 -1.56 -25.58 -14.39
N THR A 436 -2.67 -25.09 -14.93
CA THR A 436 -2.91 -25.09 -16.39
C THR A 436 -2.37 -23.83 -17.05
N PHE A 437 -2.45 -22.68 -16.39
CA PHE A 437 -2.05 -21.40 -16.98
C PHE A 437 -0.78 -20.83 -16.35
N LEU A 438 -0.68 -20.79 -15.02
CA LEU A 438 0.43 -20.10 -14.36
C LEU A 438 1.71 -20.96 -14.33
N THR A 439 1.60 -22.21 -13.87
CA THR A 439 2.74 -23.14 -13.75
C THR A 439 3.49 -23.35 -15.07
N PRO A 440 2.85 -23.45 -16.25
CA PRO A 440 3.57 -23.59 -17.52
C PRO A 440 4.29 -22.30 -17.97
N ILE A 441 3.84 -21.12 -17.51
CA ILE A 441 4.46 -19.82 -17.85
C ILE A 441 5.70 -19.54 -16.98
N ILE A 442 5.71 -20.02 -15.74
CA ILE A 442 6.82 -19.78 -14.79
C ILE A 442 8.19 -20.18 -15.38
N PRO A 443 8.39 -21.35 -16.02
CA PRO A 443 9.67 -21.70 -16.64
C PRO A 443 10.14 -20.69 -17.71
N ILE A 444 9.22 -20.13 -18.50
CA ILE A 444 9.54 -19.13 -19.53
C ILE A 444 9.96 -17.81 -18.88
N PHE A 445 9.27 -17.39 -17.83
CA PHE A 445 9.62 -16.21 -17.06
C PHE A 445 11.01 -16.35 -16.40
N VAL A 446 11.26 -17.49 -15.73
CA VAL A 446 12.55 -17.81 -15.11
C VAL A 446 13.67 -17.85 -16.16
N LEU A 447 13.40 -18.45 -17.33
CA LEU A 447 14.35 -18.46 -18.44
C LEU A 447 14.66 -17.04 -18.93
N GLY A 448 13.65 -16.18 -19.10
CA GLY A 448 13.83 -14.78 -19.50
C GLY A 448 14.68 -13.99 -18.50
N LEU A 449 14.46 -14.21 -17.19
CA LEU A 449 15.26 -13.62 -16.14
C LEU A 449 16.71 -14.13 -16.17
N ALA A 450 16.91 -15.43 -16.33
CA ALA A 450 18.24 -16.03 -16.42
C ALA A 450 19.02 -15.52 -17.64
N LEU A 451 18.37 -15.38 -18.79
CA LEU A 451 18.96 -14.80 -20.01
C LEU A 451 19.36 -13.33 -19.80
N LYS A 452 18.51 -12.54 -19.13
CA LYS A 452 18.85 -11.16 -18.75
C LYS A 452 20.06 -11.11 -17.81
N MET A 453 20.08 -11.94 -16.77
CA MET A 453 21.21 -12.00 -15.83
C MET A 453 22.50 -12.48 -16.48
N GLN A 454 22.42 -13.36 -17.47
CA GLN A 454 23.58 -13.79 -18.25
C GLN A 454 24.10 -12.66 -19.15
N HIS A 455 23.20 -11.91 -19.78
CA HIS A 455 23.56 -10.73 -20.55
C HIS A 455 24.23 -9.67 -19.67
N ASP A 456 23.64 -9.40 -18.50
CA ASP A 456 24.16 -8.45 -17.51
C ASP A 456 25.45 -8.98 -16.81
N GLN A 457 25.99 -10.13 -17.23
CA GLN A 457 27.13 -10.87 -16.66
C GLN A 457 27.00 -11.29 -15.18
N VAL A 458 25.93 -10.88 -14.49
CA VAL A 458 25.58 -11.23 -13.11
C VAL A 458 25.56 -12.74 -12.88
N LEU A 459 25.02 -13.52 -13.83
CA LEU A 459 24.88 -14.96 -13.67
C LEU A 459 26.25 -15.66 -13.57
N SER A 460 27.24 -15.20 -14.32
CA SER A 460 28.60 -15.76 -14.29
C SER A 460 29.31 -15.52 -12.96
N ILE A 461 29.07 -14.36 -12.35
CA ILE A 461 29.61 -13.97 -11.04
C ILE A 461 28.91 -14.76 -9.94
N ILE A 462 27.58 -14.91 -10.00
CA ILE A 462 26.82 -15.77 -9.08
C ILE A 462 27.35 -17.21 -9.11
N PHE A 463 27.54 -17.79 -10.30
CA PHE A 463 27.99 -19.18 -10.40
C PHE A 463 29.47 -19.37 -10.04
N LYS A 464 30.34 -18.39 -10.28
CA LYS A 464 31.76 -18.52 -9.99
C LYS A 464 32.10 -18.17 -8.53
N ASP A 465 31.49 -17.11 -8.00
CA ASP A 465 31.91 -16.52 -6.73
C ASP A 465 30.93 -16.83 -5.58
N TYR A 466 29.66 -17.16 -5.87
CA TYR A 466 28.62 -17.43 -4.85
C TYR A 466 28.13 -18.87 -4.80
N SER A 467 28.52 -19.75 -5.73
CA SER A 467 28.09 -21.16 -5.76
C SER A 467 28.55 -21.96 -4.55
N ILE A 468 29.72 -21.65 -3.98
CA ILE A 468 30.18 -22.29 -2.75
C ILE A 468 29.36 -21.81 -1.55
N ILE A 469 29.04 -20.50 -1.49
CA ILE A 469 28.14 -19.92 -0.48
C ILE A 469 26.77 -20.59 -0.58
N PHE A 470 26.28 -20.84 -1.80
CA PHE A 470 25.02 -21.55 -2.03
C PHE A 470 25.03 -22.97 -1.45
N ILE A 471 26.09 -23.75 -1.71
CA ILE A 471 26.23 -25.10 -1.16
C ILE A 471 26.28 -25.06 0.37
N ILE A 472 26.99 -24.09 0.96
CA ILE A 472 27.09 -23.93 2.41
C ILE A 472 25.72 -23.63 3.02
N ILE A 473 24.97 -22.68 2.46
CA ILE A 473 23.64 -22.31 2.94
C ILE A 473 22.68 -23.49 2.82
N ALA A 474 22.61 -24.13 1.64
CA ALA A 474 21.73 -25.28 1.43
C ALA A 474 22.05 -26.44 2.37
N SER A 475 23.34 -26.75 2.56
CA SER A 475 23.79 -27.81 3.45
C SER A 475 23.47 -27.49 4.91
N ALA A 476 23.71 -26.26 5.36
CA ALA A 476 23.39 -25.84 6.72
C ALA A 476 21.89 -25.92 6.99
N THR A 477 21.07 -25.45 6.06
CA THR A 477 19.61 -25.48 6.17
C THR A 477 19.07 -26.91 6.21
N TYR A 478 19.48 -27.78 5.29
CA TYR A 478 19.01 -29.17 5.30
C TYR A 478 19.58 -29.97 6.47
N LEU A 479 20.81 -29.69 6.92
CA LEU A 479 21.36 -30.28 8.13
C LEU A 479 20.55 -29.87 9.36
N TYR A 480 20.18 -28.59 9.46
CA TYR A 480 19.32 -28.12 10.54
C TYR A 480 17.96 -28.83 10.55
N VAL A 481 17.28 -28.89 9.40
CA VAL A 481 16.00 -29.61 9.26
C VAL A 481 16.17 -31.10 9.59
N PHE A 482 17.24 -31.72 9.09
CA PHE A 482 17.56 -33.12 9.39
C PHE A 482 17.71 -33.33 10.90
N LEU A 483 18.47 -32.48 11.60
CA LEU A 483 18.64 -32.53 13.05
C LEU A 483 17.34 -32.25 13.82
N LEU A 484 16.46 -31.37 13.32
CA LEU A 484 15.12 -31.17 13.90
C LEU A 484 14.29 -32.45 13.85
N TYR A 485 14.28 -33.17 12.73
CA TYR A 485 13.62 -34.48 12.65
C TYR A 485 14.26 -35.53 13.58
N GLY A 486 15.57 -35.43 13.79
CA GLY A 486 16.30 -36.25 14.76
C GLY A 486 15.83 -35.99 16.17
N ALA A 487 15.84 -34.72 16.60
CA ALA A 487 15.33 -34.29 17.90
C ALA A 487 13.85 -34.67 18.08
N ALA A 488 13.02 -34.43 17.07
CA ALA A 488 11.61 -34.81 17.05
C ALA A 488 11.40 -36.32 17.23
N ASN A 489 12.36 -37.17 16.84
CA ASN A 489 12.31 -38.63 16.98
C ASN A 489 13.21 -39.19 18.10
N SER A 490 13.77 -38.32 18.96
CA SER A 490 14.76 -38.73 19.97
C SER A 490 15.94 -39.52 19.36
N PHE A 491 16.33 -39.15 18.14
CA PHE A 491 17.41 -39.72 17.33
C PHE A 491 17.29 -41.23 17.05
N LYS A 492 16.08 -41.80 17.11
CA LYS A 492 15.82 -43.17 16.64
C LYS A 492 15.85 -43.20 15.12
N ILE A 493 16.92 -43.78 14.55
CA ILE A 493 17.22 -43.76 13.10
C ILE A 493 16.04 -44.20 12.24
N THR A 494 15.33 -45.28 12.62
CA THR A 494 14.21 -45.81 11.83
C THR A 494 13.05 -44.81 11.75
N SER A 495 12.61 -44.26 12.88
CA SER A 495 11.55 -43.25 12.93
C SER A 495 11.99 -41.92 12.31
N TRP A 496 13.25 -41.54 12.50
CA TRP A 496 13.85 -40.33 11.93
C TRP A 496 13.78 -40.35 10.40
N ILE A 497 14.29 -41.41 9.76
CA ILE A 497 14.27 -41.55 8.31
C ILE A 497 12.83 -41.68 7.80
N ALA A 498 11.98 -42.44 8.49
CA ALA A 498 10.58 -42.56 8.12
C ALA A 498 9.84 -41.21 8.12
N SER A 499 10.09 -40.36 9.12
CA SER A 499 9.44 -39.06 9.21
C SER A 499 9.85 -38.09 8.12
N ILE A 500 11.11 -38.14 7.69
CA ILE A 500 11.60 -37.36 6.54
C ILE A 500 10.99 -37.91 5.25
N SER A 501 10.96 -39.24 5.09
CA SER A 501 10.41 -39.92 3.91
C SER A 501 8.95 -39.53 3.65
N ASN A 502 8.15 -39.44 4.71
CA ASN A 502 6.75 -39.01 4.64
C ASN A 502 6.55 -37.60 4.05
N MET A 503 7.59 -36.76 4.08
CA MET A 503 7.54 -35.38 3.62
C MET A 503 8.17 -35.16 2.24
N ILE A 504 8.76 -36.19 1.64
CA ILE A 504 9.37 -36.12 0.30
C ILE A 504 8.42 -35.55 -0.77
N PRO A 505 7.12 -35.94 -0.85
CA PRO A 505 6.22 -35.36 -1.85
C PRO A 505 6.03 -33.85 -1.68
N ALA A 506 5.97 -33.39 -0.42
CA ALA A 506 5.89 -31.98 -0.09
C ALA A 506 7.20 -31.27 -0.45
N PHE A 507 8.35 -31.86 -0.11
CA PHE A 507 9.67 -31.33 -0.48
C PHE A 507 9.83 -31.13 -1.99
N ILE A 508 9.53 -32.15 -2.80
CA ILE A 508 9.65 -32.07 -4.28
C ILE A 508 8.72 -30.99 -4.83
N THR A 509 7.50 -30.92 -4.31
CA THR A 509 6.52 -29.92 -4.74
C THR A 509 6.95 -28.52 -4.34
N ALA A 510 7.51 -28.33 -3.14
CA ALA A 510 8.04 -27.05 -2.67
C ALA A 510 9.24 -26.57 -3.50
N MET A 511 10.17 -27.48 -3.82
CA MET A 511 11.29 -27.19 -4.74
C MET A 511 10.81 -26.75 -6.13
N SER A 512 9.65 -27.22 -6.57
CA SER A 512 9.13 -26.93 -7.91
C SER A 512 8.22 -25.70 -7.93
N THR A 513 7.42 -25.49 -6.90
CA THR A 513 6.38 -24.46 -6.85
C THR A 513 6.83 -23.17 -6.18
N MET A 514 7.91 -23.22 -5.38
CA MET A 514 8.41 -22.08 -4.60
C MET A 514 7.33 -21.43 -3.72
N SER A 515 6.31 -22.21 -3.33
CA SER A 515 5.19 -21.76 -2.51
C SER A 515 4.85 -22.75 -1.40
N SER A 516 4.99 -22.29 -0.14
CA SER A 516 4.56 -23.03 1.05
C SER A 516 3.05 -23.31 1.04
N ASN A 517 2.25 -22.34 0.57
CA ASN A 517 0.79 -22.48 0.49
C ASN A 517 0.35 -23.45 -0.62
N ALA A 518 0.96 -23.40 -1.80
CA ALA A 518 0.66 -24.36 -2.88
C ALA A 518 1.01 -25.81 -2.47
N THR A 519 2.00 -25.97 -1.58
CA THR A 519 2.45 -27.26 -1.07
C THR A 519 1.67 -27.73 0.17
N MET A 520 0.77 -26.89 0.72
CA MET A 520 0.07 -27.15 1.97
C MET A 520 -0.68 -28.50 2.02
N PRO A 521 -1.39 -28.97 0.97
CA PRO A 521 -2.08 -30.26 1.02
C PRO A 521 -1.12 -31.44 1.25
N LEU A 522 0.04 -31.44 0.57
CA LEU A 522 1.05 -32.49 0.69
C LEU A 522 1.83 -32.38 1.99
N THR A 523 2.10 -31.15 2.44
CA THR A 523 2.71 -30.87 3.75
C THR A 523 1.83 -31.42 4.87
N LEU A 524 0.52 -31.20 4.77
CA LEU A 524 -0.46 -31.68 5.73
C LEU A 524 -0.54 -33.21 5.72
N GLU A 525 -0.58 -33.83 4.55
CA GLU A 525 -0.61 -35.30 4.42
C GLU A 525 0.63 -35.95 5.04
N GLY A 526 1.83 -35.45 4.71
CA GLY A 526 3.09 -35.94 5.27
C GLY A 526 3.16 -35.71 6.79
N SER A 527 2.73 -34.56 7.27
CA SER A 527 2.74 -34.22 8.71
C SER A 527 1.77 -35.09 9.51
N LYS A 528 0.59 -35.40 8.95
CA LYS A 528 -0.38 -36.33 9.57
C LYS A 528 0.19 -37.73 9.78
N LYS A 529 1.01 -38.22 8.84
CA LYS A 529 1.69 -39.52 8.97
C LYS A 529 2.75 -39.52 10.07
N ASN A 530 3.21 -38.34 10.48
CA ASN A 530 4.29 -38.16 11.45
C ASN A 530 3.82 -37.93 12.90
N VAL A 531 2.52 -37.71 13.12
CA VAL A 531 1.96 -37.44 14.45
C VAL A 531 0.87 -38.42 14.84
N LYS A 532 0.71 -38.65 16.14
CA LYS A 532 -0.35 -39.53 16.67
C LYS A 532 -1.74 -38.89 16.62
N GLN A 533 -1.82 -37.55 16.60
CA GLN A 533 -3.06 -36.77 16.57
C GLN A 533 -3.13 -35.96 15.27
N PRO A 534 -3.72 -36.51 14.19
CA PRO A 534 -3.80 -35.84 12.88
C PRO A 534 -4.55 -34.50 12.90
N ASP A 535 -5.44 -34.30 13.88
CA ASP A 535 -6.20 -33.05 14.04
C ASP A 535 -5.31 -31.89 14.44
N ILE A 536 -4.29 -32.13 15.30
CA ILE A 536 -3.31 -31.10 15.65
C ILE A 536 -2.51 -30.67 14.42
N ALA A 537 -2.09 -31.61 13.58
CA ALA A 537 -1.40 -31.28 12.33
C ALA A 537 -2.29 -30.42 11.40
N SER A 538 -3.60 -30.67 11.40
CA SER A 538 -4.57 -29.88 10.61
C SER A 538 -4.71 -28.44 11.09
N SER A 539 -4.46 -28.18 12.38
CA SER A 539 -4.48 -26.84 12.95
C SER A 539 -3.13 -26.12 12.86
N VAL A 540 -2.00 -26.85 13.03
CA VAL A 540 -0.66 -26.25 13.09
C VAL A 540 -0.08 -25.93 11.70
N ILE A 541 -0.31 -26.80 10.70
CA ILE A 541 0.31 -26.65 9.38
C ILE A 541 -0.11 -25.37 8.64
N PRO A 542 -1.40 -24.97 8.58
CA PRO A 542 -1.79 -23.72 7.93
C PRO A 542 -1.15 -22.47 8.56
N ILE A 543 -1.05 -22.46 9.89
CA ILE A 543 -0.45 -21.35 10.65
C ILE A 543 1.06 -21.30 10.38
N THR A 544 1.74 -22.45 10.50
CA THR A 544 3.20 -22.53 10.29
C THR A 544 3.59 -22.29 8.83
N ALA A 545 2.76 -22.65 7.84
CA ALA A 545 2.98 -22.30 6.45
C ALA A 545 3.07 -20.78 6.20
N SER A 546 2.48 -19.98 7.10
CA SER A 546 2.46 -18.51 7.01
C SER A 546 3.48 -17.82 7.94
N PHE A 547 3.74 -18.37 9.13
CA PHE A 547 4.49 -17.68 10.20
C PHE A 547 5.81 -18.35 10.60
N HIS A 548 6.02 -19.62 10.23
CA HIS A 548 7.19 -20.38 10.64
C HIS A 548 8.27 -20.28 9.57
N LEU A 549 9.39 -19.64 9.94
CA LEU A 549 10.51 -19.36 9.05
C LEU A 549 11.70 -20.21 9.50
N VAL A 550 11.91 -21.32 8.81
CA VAL A 550 13.14 -22.12 8.89
C VAL A 550 14.29 -21.36 8.20
N VAL A 551 13.98 -20.56 7.17
CA VAL A 551 14.84 -19.49 6.61
C VAL A 551 13.93 -18.34 6.14
N PRO A 552 14.22 -17.07 6.46
CA PRO A 552 13.39 -15.94 6.05
C PRO A 552 13.54 -15.65 4.55
N ALA A 553 12.69 -16.28 3.73
CA ALA A 553 12.66 -16.02 2.29
C ALA A 553 12.04 -14.63 1.99
N GLY A 554 10.78 -14.42 2.36
CA GLY A 554 10.07 -13.18 2.02
C GLY A 554 10.65 -11.90 2.65
N GLY A 555 11.52 -12.03 3.66
CA GLY A 555 12.16 -10.90 4.32
C GLY A 555 13.16 -10.17 3.42
N ILE A 556 13.90 -10.87 2.55
CA ILE A 556 15.00 -10.24 1.79
C ILE A 556 14.47 -9.18 0.83
N MET A 557 13.38 -9.48 0.09
CA MET A 557 12.76 -8.52 -0.84
C MET A 557 12.21 -7.29 -0.11
N VAL A 558 11.59 -7.49 1.06
CA VAL A 558 11.09 -6.41 1.93
C VAL A 558 12.23 -5.61 2.57
N MET A 559 13.40 -6.23 2.74
CA MET A 559 14.60 -5.61 3.27
C MET A 559 15.42 -4.89 2.21
N LEU A 560 15.25 -5.13 0.90
CA LEU A 560 16.01 -4.45 -0.17
C LEU A 560 16.00 -2.91 0.00
N PRO A 561 14.85 -2.25 0.27
CA PRO A 561 14.83 -0.81 0.50
C PRO A 561 15.56 -0.39 1.78
N ILE A 562 15.62 -1.27 2.79
CA ILE A 562 16.34 -1.04 4.04
C ILE A 562 17.86 -1.19 3.82
N LEU A 563 18.28 -2.21 3.07
CA LEU A 563 19.66 -2.46 2.69
C LEU A 563 20.20 -1.29 1.84
N GLU A 564 19.38 -0.77 0.92
CA GLU A 564 19.70 0.42 0.13
C GLU A 564 19.80 1.69 0.99
N LYS A 565 18.74 2.00 1.74
CA LYS A 565 18.60 3.28 2.47
C LYS A 565 19.62 3.41 3.61
N TYR A 566 19.77 2.35 4.41
CA TYR A 566 20.53 2.38 5.66
C TYR A 566 21.91 1.74 5.56
N LEU A 567 22.07 0.69 4.73
CA LEU A 567 23.36 0.03 4.56
C LEU A 567 24.09 0.45 3.27
N LYS A 568 23.49 1.35 2.48
CA LYS A 568 24.08 1.93 1.25
C LYS A 568 24.40 0.88 0.19
N PHE A 569 23.60 -0.20 0.13
CA PHE A 569 23.74 -1.21 -0.91
C PHE A 569 23.40 -0.58 -2.26
N SER A 570 24.26 -0.78 -3.26
CA SER A 570 24.03 -0.25 -4.60
C SER A 570 22.89 -1.00 -5.32
N PRO A 571 22.24 -0.41 -6.34
CA PRO A 571 21.24 -1.10 -7.15
C PRO A 571 21.72 -2.45 -7.70
N GLU A 572 23.02 -2.56 -7.98
CA GLU A 572 23.67 -3.78 -8.43
C GLU A 572 23.79 -4.81 -7.29
N MET A 573 24.11 -4.39 -6.06
CA MET A 573 24.07 -5.26 -4.88
C MET A 573 22.64 -5.74 -4.58
N LEU A 574 21.64 -4.88 -4.73
CA LEU A 574 20.23 -5.24 -4.56
C LEU A 574 19.76 -6.20 -5.65
N SER A 575 20.16 -5.97 -6.91
CA SER A 575 19.87 -6.87 -8.02
C SER A 575 20.52 -8.23 -7.83
N LEU A 576 21.77 -8.26 -7.34
CA LEU A 576 22.47 -9.49 -6.96
C LEU A 576 21.75 -10.23 -5.83
N ILE A 577 21.30 -9.51 -4.78
CA ILE A 577 20.54 -10.10 -3.67
C ILE A 577 19.20 -10.65 -4.14
N THR A 578 18.50 -9.92 -5.02
CA THR A 578 17.23 -10.34 -5.64
C THR A 578 17.43 -11.60 -6.48
N ALA A 579 18.50 -11.63 -7.29
CA ALA A 579 18.87 -12.75 -8.12
C ALA A 579 19.23 -13.99 -7.28
N LEU A 580 20.09 -13.81 -6.27
CA LEU A 580 20.44 -14.86 -5.31
C LEU A 580 19.18 -15.36 -4.62
N TYR A 581 18.30 -14.46 -4.17
CA TYR A 581 17.04 -14.83 -3.54
C TYR A 581 16.18 -15.72 -4.43
N ILE A 582 15.96 -15.36 -5.70
CA ILE A 582 15.18 -16.16 -6.65
C ILE A 582 15.81 -17.55 -6.84
N VAL A 583 17.14 -17.65 -6.85
CA VAL A 583 17.86 -18.92 -6.91
C VAL A 583 17.74 -19.74 -5.61
N PHE A 584 17.66 -19.07 -4.45
CA PHE A 584 17.54 -19.72 -3.14
C PHE A 584 16.10 -20.13 -2.77
N ASP A 585 15.09 -19.47 -3.34
CA ASP A 585 13.70 -19.63 -2.92
C ASP A 585 13.14 -21.06 -3.05
N PRO A 586 13.50 -21.89 -4.05
CA PRO A 586 13.18 -23.32 -4.05
C PRO A 586 13.68 -24.07 -2.80
N ILE A 587 14.92 -23.79 -2.39
CA ILE A 587 15.57 -24.43 -1.23
C ILE A 587 14.97 -23.91 0.07
N ILE A 588 14.75 -22.60 0.16
CA ILE A 588 14.15 -22.00 1.35
C ILE A 588 12.73 -22.52 1.54
N THR A 589 11.92 -22.54 0.47
CA THR A 589 10.54 -23.01 0.54
C THR A 589 10.49 -24.50 0.90
N SER A 590 11.33 -25.33 0.29
CA SER A 590 11.35 -26.76 0.61
C SER A 590 11.84 -27.03 2.04
N ALA A 591 12.80 -26.26 2.54
CA ALA A 591 13.23 -26.31 3.92
C ALA A 591 12.13 -25.86 4.90
N ASN A 592 11.39 -24.79 4.59
CA ASN A 592 10.25 -24.33 5.38
C ASN A 592 9.16 -25.40 5.47
N VAL A 593 8.79 -26.01 4.33
CA VAL A 593 7.81 -27.10 4.26
C VAL A 593 8.25 -28.31 5.07
N MET A 594 9.52 -28.71 4.97
CA MET A 594 10.08 -29.80 5.76
C MET A 594 10.13 -29.45 7.25
N GLY A 595 10.56 -28.25 7.62
CA GLY A 595 10.61 -27.82 9.01
C GLY A 595 9.23 -27.68 9.64
N ASN A 596 8.18 -27.33 8.90
CA ASN A 596 6.79 -27.35 9.39
C ASN A 596 6.36 -28.76 9.84
N GLY A 597 6.81 -29.80 9.12
CA GLY A 597 6.58 -31.19 9.51
C GLY A 597 7.29 -31.54 10.82
N ALA A 598 8.59 -31.22 10.95
CA ALA A 598 9.34 -31.46 12.18
C ALA A 598 8.79 -30.66 13.37
N PHE A 599 8.45 -29.39 13.15
CA PHE A 599 7.84 -28.50 14.13
C PHE A 599 6.53 -29.09 14.65
N THR A 600 5.66 -29.57 13.75
CA THR A 600 4.36 -30.16 14.10
C THR A 600 4.53 -31.40 14.97
N MET A 601 5.55 -32.23 14.72
CA MET A 601 5.88 -33.37 15.57
C MET A 601 6.30 -32.94 16.99
N MET A 602 7.21 -31.97 17.09
CA MET A 602 7.68 -31.45 18.37
C MET A 602 6.55 -30.78 19.15
N PHE A 603 5.74 -29.97 18.46
CA PHE A 603 4.59 -29.29 19.02
C PHE A 603 3.58 -30.29 19.59
N THR A 604 3.24 -31.33 18.82
CA THR A 604 2.30 -32.37 19.26
C THR A 604 2.81 -33.08 20.52
N LYS A 605 4.09 -33.45 20.56
CA LYS A 605 4.70 -34.09 21.73
C LYS A 605 4.74 -33.21 22.97
N LEU A 606 4.97 -31.91 22.79
CA LEU A 606 5.03 -30.97 23.91
C LEU A 606 3.62 -30.64 24.41
N TYR A 607 2.67 -30.43 23.50
CA TYR A 607 1.28 -30.19 23.83
C TYR A 607 0.65 -31.38 24.56
N ASP A 608 0.96 -32.62 24.15
CA ASP A 608 0.52 -33.83 24.85
C ASP A 608 1.07 -33.96 26.27
N LYS A 609 2.21 -33.34 26.59
CA LYS A 609 2.75 -33.29 27.96
C LYS A 609 2.15 -32.16 28.81
N LEU A 610 1.50 -31.19 28.17
CA LEU A 610 0.94 -29.98 28.80
C LEU A 610 -0.60 -30.06 28.96
N LYS A 611 -1.24 -31.00 28.25
CA LYS A 611 -2.56 -31.54 28.58
C LYS A 611 -2.49 -32.29 29.90
#